data_AF-K5YJ85-F1
#
_entry.id   AF-K5YJ85-F1
#
_cell.length_a   1.000
_cell.length_b   1.000
_cell.length_c   1.000
_cell.angle_alpha   90.00
_cell.angle_beta   90.00
_cell.angle_gamma   90.00
#
_symmetry.space_group_name_H-M   'P 1'
#
loop_
_entity.id
_entity.type
_entity.pdbx_description
1 polymer ?
#
loop_
_entity_poly.entity_id
_entity_poly.type
_entity_poly.pdbx_seq_one_letter_code
_entity_poly.pdbx_strand_id
1 'polypeptide(L)'
;MFKKSLMLAMALALAGCGHGTGRTTGTAAGGAATGALIGIVGGPIGVVVGAGIGAGAGALAGSNTTPKQVNLGQAPWDKKGS
;
A
#
# COMPACT_ATOMS: atom_id res chain seq x y z
N MET A 1 -12.25 -3.17 -22.70
CA MET A 1 -11.32 -3.75 -21.70
C MET A 1 -10.54 -2.69 -20.92
N PHE A 2 -10.01 -1.63 -21.54
CA PHE A 2 -9.30 -0.54 -20.86
C PHE A 2 -10.06 0.15 -19.69
N LYS A 3 -11.37 0.39 -19.84
CA LYS A 3 -12.23 0.96 -18.78
C LYS A 3 -12.31 0.09 -17.50
N LYS A 4 -12.20 -1.24 -17.63
CA LYS A 4 -12.24 -2.16 -16.48
C LYS A 4 -10.93 -2.13 -15.68
N SER A 5 -9.78 -2.00 -16.36
CA SER A 5 -8.48 -1.80 -15.69
C SER A 5 -8.39 -0.47 -14.98
N LEU A 6 -8.96 0.61 -15.53
CA LEU A 6 -8.99 1.92 -14.88
C LEU A 6 -9.82 1.91 -13.58
N MET A 7 -11.00 1.26 -13.61
CA MET A 7 -11.82 1.10 -12.40
C MET A 7 -11.15 0.24 -11.33
N LEU A 8 -10.45 -0.82 -11.74
CA LEU A 8 -9.71 -1.67 -10.80
C LEU A 8 -8.53 -0.92 -10.17
N ALA A 9 -7.75 -0.18 -10.98
CA ALA A 9 -6.65 0.65 -10.48
C ALA A 9 -7.13 1.73 -9.49
N MET A 10 -8.28 2.36 -9.77
CA MET A 10 -8.89 3.34 -8.88
C MET A 10 -9.37 2.71 -7.57
N ALA A 11 -9.93 1.50 -7.61
CA ALA A 11 -10.34 0.76 -6.41
C ALA A 11 -9.12 0.33 -5.55
N LEU A 12 -8.02 -0.10 -6.17
CA LEU A 12 -6.77 -0.39 -5.45
C LEU A 12 -6.14 0.88 -4.85
N ALA A 13 -6.23 2.01 -5.56
CA ALA A 13 -5.78 3.30 -5.03
C ALA A 13 -6.62 3.75 -3.82
N LEU A 14 -7.94 3.49 -3.82
CA LEU A 14 -8.80 3.72 -2.66
C LEU A 14 -8.49 2.77 -1.49
N ALA A 15 -8.13 1.51 -1.74
CA ALA A 15 -7.72 0.57 -0.70
C ALA A 15 -6.36 0.92 -0.07
N GLY A 16 -5.47 1.57 -0.84
CA GLY A 16 -4.23 2.16 -0.34
C GLY A 16 -4.46 3.42 0.51
N CYS A 17 -5.66 4.01 0.44
CA CYS A 17 -6.05 5.20 1.20
C CYS A 17 -6.46 4.81 2.65
N GLY A 18 -5.53 4.18 3.37
CA GLY A 18 -5.26 4.44 4.80
C GLY A 18 -6.41 4.38 5.81
N HIS A 19 -7.50 3.64 5.60
CA HIS A 19 -8.52 3.48 6.64
C HIS A 19 -8.21 2.24 7.51
N GLY A 20 -7.32 2.41 8.50
CA GLY A 20 -7.20 1.51 9.66
C GLY A 20 -6.13 0.40 9.61
N THR A 21 -5.51 0.09 8.46
CA THR A 21 -4.36 -0.83 8.44
C THR A 21 -3.06 -0.03 8.59
N GLY A 22 -2.17 -0.44 9.49
CA GLY A 22 -0.94 0.30 9.80
C GLY A 22 -0.16 0.72 8.56
N ARG A 23 0.52 1.88 8.62
CA ARG A 23 1.17 2.52 7.46
C ARG A 23 2.20 1.62 6.77
N THR A 24 2.89 0.79 7.53
CA THR A 24 3.80 -0.27 7.05
C THR A 24 3.05 -1.36 6.28
N THR A 25 1.94 -1.85 6.81
CA THR A 25 1.12 -2.90 6.18
C THR A 25 0.44 -2.40 4.91
N GLY A 26 -0.12 -1.18 4.91
CA GLY A 26 -0.75 -0.60 3.72
C GLY A 26 0.25 -0.39 2.58
N THR A 27 1.45 0.12 2.91
CA THR A 27 2.51 0.33 1.92
C THR A 27 3.12 -0.99 1.44
N ALA A 28 3.27 -1.99 2.31
CA ALA A 28 3.71 -3.33 1.93
C ALA A 28 2.70 -4.00 1.00
N ALA A 29 1.41 -4.01 1.36
CA ALA A 29 0.37 -4.64 0.55
C ALA A 29 0.18 -3.94 -0.81
N GLY A 30 0.16 -2.61 -0.83
CA GLY A 30 0.07 -1.83 -2.07
C GLY A 30 1.31 -1.99 -2.97
N GLY A 31 2.49 -2.03 -2.37
CA GLY A 31 3.74 -2.32 -3.06
C GLY A 31 3.76 -3.74 -3.65
N ALA A 32 3.28 -4.73 -2.89
CA ALA A 32 3.16 -6.11 -3.35
C ALA A 32 2.22 -6.24 -4.56
N ALA A 33 1.04 -5.61 -4.48
CA ALA A 33 0.07 -5.63 -5.56
C ALA A 33 0.63 -4.96 -6.83
N THR A 34 1.31 -3.82 -6.69
CA THR A 34 1.92 -3.12 -7.83
C THR A 34 3.06 -3.92 -8.44
N GLY A 35 3.93 -4.49 -7.61
CA GLY A 35 5.04 -5.32 -8.05
C GLY A 35 4.57 -6.61 -8.74
N ALA A 36 3.49 -7.22 -8.25
CA ALA A 36 2.82 -8.35 -8.90
C ALA A 36 2.29 -7.99 -10.29
N LEU A 37 1.66 -6.81 -10.43
CA LEU A 37 1.12 -6.33 -11.69
C LEU A 37 2.22 -6.07 -12.74
N ILE A 38 3.35 -5.50 -12.33
CA ILE A 38 4.49 -5.29 -13.24
C ILE A 38 5.18 -6.63 -13.56
N GLY A 39 5.31 -7.50 -12.56
CA GLY A 39 5.91 -8.82 -12.66
C GLY A 39 5.19 -9.78 -13.60
N ILE A 40 3.95 -9.49 -14.00
CA ILE A 40 3.15 -10.36 -14.87
C ILE A 40 3.79 -10.60 -16.25
N VAL A 41 4.63 -9.67 -16.73
CA VAL A 41 5.38 -9.81 -17.99
C VAL A 41 6.42 -10.94 -17.90
N GLY A 42 6.94 -11.20 -16.70
CA GLY A 42 7.87 -12.31 -16.43
C GLY A 42 7.19 -13.64 -16.09
N GLY A 43 5.87 -13.74 -16.26
CA GLY A 43 5.09 -14.93 -15.89
C GLY A 43 4.94 -15.11 -14.37
N PRO A 44 4.55 -16.31 -13.89
CA PRO A 44 4.23 -16.55 -12.49
C PRO A 44 5.38 -16.23 -11.53
N ILE A 45 6.62 -16.54 -11.93
CA ILE A 45 7.82 -16.21 -11.16
C ILE A 45 8.01 -14.69 -11.06
N GLY A 46 7.81 -13.97 -12.17
CA GLY A 46 7.88 -12.51 -12.20
C GLY A 46 6.86 -11.86 -11.26
N VAL A 47 5.64 -12.41 -11.18
CA VAL A 47 4.60 -11.94 -10.24
C VAL A 47 5.05 -12.13 -8.79
N VAL A 48 5.58 -13.30 -8.43
CA VAL A 48 6.01 -13.59 -7.04
C VAL A 48 7.22 -12.72 -6.66
N VAL A 49 8.22 -12.61 -7.53
CA VAL A 49 9.42 -11.80 -7.29
C VAL A 49 9.06 -10.32 -7.23
N GLY A 50 8.24 -9.84 -8.18
CA GLY A 50 7.74 -8.47 -8.21
C GLY A 50 6.94 -8.13 -6.96
N ALA A 51 6.04 -9.02 -6.52
CA ALA A 51 5.29 -8.86 -5.29
C ALA A 51 6.20 -8.81 -4.05
N GLY A 52 7.21 -9.67 -3.97
CA GLY A 52 8.16 -9.68 -2.85
C GLY A 52 8.98 -8.39 -2.77
N ILE A 53 9.54 -7.94 -3.91
CA ILE A 53 10.31 -6.70 -3.98
C ILE A 53 9.42 -5.49 -3.67
N GLY A 54 8.23 -5.43 -4.26
CA GLY A 54 7.27 -4.37 -4.03
C GLY A 54 6.81 -4.30 -2.58
N ALA A 55 6.55 -5.45 -1.94
CA ALA A 55 6.20 -5.52 -0.53
C ALA A 55 7.34 -5.06 0.38
N GLY A 56 8.57 -5.51 0.10
CA GLY A 56 9.75 -5.14 0.88
C GLY A 56 10.06 -3.65 0.79
N ALA A 57 10.11 -3.11 -0.43
CA ALA A 57 10.33 -1.67 -0.63
C ALA A 57 9.20 -0.82 -0.03
N GLY A 58 7.94 -1.26 -0.17
CA GLY A 58 6.78 -0.64 0.45
C GLY A 58 6.86 -0.64 1.98
N ALA A 59 7.18 -1.78 2.59
CA ALA A 59 7.32 -1.92 4.03
C ALA A 59 8.43 -1.01 4.58
N LEU A 60 9.59 -0.95 3.91
CA LEU A 60 10.70 -0.07 4.28
C LEU A 60 10.31 1.40 4.19
N ALA A 61 9.56 1.79 3.16
CA ALA A 61 9.04 3.16 3.04
C ALA A 61 8.04 3.47 4.16
N GLY A 62 7.15 2.53 4.49
CA GLY A 62 6.19 2.65 5.58
C GLY A 62 6.82 2.70 6.96
N SER A 63 7.93 1.98 7.18
CA SER A 63 8.65 1.93 8.46
C SER A 63 9.54 3.17 8.65
N ASN A 64 10.15 3.66 7.57
CA ASN A 64 10.97 4.87 7.62
C ASN A 64 10.13 6.15 7.70
N THR A 65 8.90 6.14 7.17
CA THR A 65 8.05 7.33 7.26
C THR A 65 7.38 7.42 8.64
N THR A 66 8.05 8.11 9.57
CA THR A 66 7.64 8.29 10.96
C THR A 66 6.43 9.24 11.09
N PRO A 67 5.43 8.95 11.96
CA PRO A 67 4.27 9.82 12.21
C PRO A 67 4.61 11.27 12.63
N LYS A 68 5.82 11.51 13.15
CA LYS A 68 6.29 12.85 13.54
C LYS A 68 6.41 13.83 12.37
N GLN A 69 6.41 13.39 11.12
CA GLN A 69 6.35 14.29 9.95
C GLN A 69 4.94 14.80 9.67
N VAL A 70 3.91 14.21 10.28
CA VAL A 70 2.52 14.69 10.29
C VAL A 70 2.00 14.62 11.73
N ASN A 71 2.49 15.54 12.56
CA ASN A 71 1.99 15.73 13.92
C ASN A 71 0.59 16.39 13.87
N LEU A 72 -0.40 15.63 13.42
CA LEU A 72 -1.80 16.06 13.29
C LEU A 72 -2.55 16.06 14.64
N GLY A 73 -1.83 15.85 15.74
CA GLY A 73 -2.44 15.60 17.04
C GLY A 73 -3.29 14.32 17.03
N GLN A 74 -3.92 14.03 18.15
CA GLN A 74 -4.94 12.99 18.24
C GLN A 74 -6.07 13.32 17.28
N ALA A 75 -6.48 12.35 16.47
CA ALA A 75 -7.61 12.54 15.57
C ALA A 75 -8.87 12.83 16.41
N PRO A 76 -9.69 13.85 16.08
CA PRO A 76 -10.81 14.29 16.94
C PRO A 76 -11.94 13.26 17.14
N TRP A 77 -11.85 12.10 16.51
CA TRP A 77 -12.76 10.96 16.67
C TRP A 77 -12.12 9.77 17.42
N ASP A 78 -10.86 9.88 17.81
CA ASP A 78 -10.14 8.85 18.56
C ASP A 78 -10.47 8.96 20.06
N LYS A 79 -11.39 8.12 20.52
CA LYS A 79 -11.87 8.09 21.92
C LYS A 79 -10.93 7.29 22.84
N LYS A 80 -9.63 7.58 22.81
CA LYS A 80 -8.68 7.02 23.77
C LYS A 80 -7.76 8.12 24.29
N GLY A 81 -8.23 8.80 25.34
CA GLY A 81 -7.42 9.72 26.14
C GLY A 81 -8.24 10.74 26.92
N SER A 82 -8.87 10.29 28.01
CA SER A 82 -9.48 11.06 29.13
C SER A 82 -10.79 11.82 28.87
#